data_AF-B0N847-F1
#
_entry.id   AF-B0N847-F1
#
_cell.length_a   1.000
_cell.length_b   1.000
_cell.length_c   1.000
_cell.angle_alpha   90.00
_cell.angle_beta   90.00
_cell.angle_gamma   90.00
#
_symmetry.space_group_name_H-M   'P 1'
#
loop_
_entity.id
_entity.type
_entity.pdbx_description
1 polymer ?
#
loop_
_entity_poly.entity_id
_entity_poly.type
_entity_poly.pdbx_seq_one_letter_code
_entity_poly.pdbx_strand_id
1 'polypeptide(L)'
;MVVVKAEGYGHGLVEVAKHCQKMGIEAFAVATIDEGIKLREHGIYGEILVLGYSHPIRAIELHNYRLIQTIVNREHARQLNESGHMINVHIKIDTGMHRLGFDLSDYESIKEIYDYQFIHIQGYFTHLCVCDSKRKVDQEYTQKQIAAFYDLINELKLRHYDIGKVHLQSSYGLVNYPEINADYARVGILMYGVYSTFNDYSKVQLDLKPALTIKAQIAMLHYLTKGASLGYGLTYKVNRDSVIAVIPIGYGDGLPRILSSNGSVLIKGQKCPIVGRICMDQMLVDVSEISDISDNDLVTVIGQDGTEEIRVEEIALEANTISNEILSRLGSRLPRIYRGG
;
A
#
# COMPACT_ATOMS: atom_id res chain seq x y z
N MET A 1 -9.22 -10.38 -3.90
CA MET A 1 -9.31 -9.63 -2.63
C MET A 1 -8.53 -8.33 -2.76
N VAL A 2 -9.16 -7.18 -2.53
CA VAL A 2 -8.51 -5.86 -2.63
C VAL A 2 -7.89 -5.48 -1.28
N VAL A 3 -6.62 -5.10 -1.29
CA VAL A 3 -5.91 -4.69 -0.07
C VAL A 3 -6.05 -3.18 0.12
N VAL A 4 -6.80 -2.78 1.14
CA VAL A 4 -7.16 -1.37 1.41
C VAL A 4 -6.54 -0.81 2.71
N LYS A 5 -5.58 -1.52 3.30
CA LYS A 5 -4.84 -1.05 4.48
C LYS A 5 -4.15 0.31 4.27
N ALA A 6 -3.83 0.99 5.36
CA ALA A 6 -3.18 2.29 5.41
C ALA A 6 -3.90 3.34 4.54
N GLU A 7 -5.19 3.55 4.84
CA GLU A 7 -6.07 4.46 4.09
C GLU A 7 -6.10 4.14 2.59
N GLY A 8 -6.27 2.88 2.20
CA GLY A 8 -6.25 2.49 0.79
C GLY A 8 -4.94 2.87 0.11
N TYR A 9 -3.80 2.62 0.76
CA TYR A 9 -2.50 3.12 0.31
C TYR A 9 -2.55 4.65 0.09
N GLY A 10 -3.10 5.40 1.05
CA GLY A 10 -3.27 6.86 1.00
C GLY A 10 -4.47 7.40 0.21
N HIS A 11 -5.15 6.58 -0.60
CA HIS A 11 -6.27 6.98 -1.46
C HIS A 11 -7.60 7.19 -0.70
N GLY A 12 -7.73 6.64 0.51
CA GLY A 12 -8.89 6.68 1.39
C GLY A 12 -9.49 5.28 1.61
N LEU A 13 -9.49 4.83 2.86
CA LEU A 13 -9.92 3.46 3.21
C LEU A 13 -11.35 3.15 2.77
N VAL A 14 -12.29 4.04 3.12
CA VAL A 14 -13.73 3.78 3.00
C VAL A 14 -14.19 4.00 1.57
N GLU A 15 -13.74 5.08 0.94
CA GLU A 15 -14.17 5.52 -0.37
C GLU A 15 -13.70 4.56 -1.46
N VAL A 16 -12.46 4.06 -1.35
CA VAL A 16 -11.95 2.99 -2.20
C VAL A 16 -12.78 1.72 -2.03
N ALA A 17 -13.02 1.28 -0.79
CA ALA A 17 -13.80 0.07 -0.54
C ALA A 17 -15.24 0.19 -1.07
N LYS A 18 -15.92 1.31 -0.85
CA LYS A 18 -17.26 1.58 -1.38
C LYS A 18 -17.28 1.55 -2.90
N HIS A 19 -16.29 2.14 -3.55
CA HIS A 19 -16.19 2.12 -5.01
C HIS A 19 -15.98 0.69 -5.53
N CYS A 20 -15.06 -0.07 -4.94
CA CYS A 20 -14.85 -1.48 -5.26
C CYS A 20 -16.13 -2.33 -5.08
N GLN A 21 -16.90 -2.11 -4.02
CA GLN A 21 -18.17 -2.82 -3.82
C GLN A 21 -19.20 -2.51 -4.90
N LYS A 22 -19.30 -1.26 -5.36
CA LYS A 22 -20.17 -0.89 -6.49
C LYS A 22 -19.78 -1.64 -7.78
N MET A 23 -18.52 -2.04 -7.91
CA MET A 23 -18.02 -2.86 -9.02
C MET A 23 -18.17 -4.38 -8.77
N GLY A 24 -18.82 -4.80 -7.68
CA GLY A 24 -19.06 -6.20 -7.34
C GLY A 24 -17.94 -6.88 -6.54
N ILE A 25 -16.98 -6.12 -6.00
CA ILE A 25 -15.92 -6.69 -5.15
C ILE A 25 -16.41 -6.83 -3.72
N GLU A 26 -16.39 -8.05 -3.18
CA GLU A 26 -16.90 -8.36 -1.84
C GLU A 26 -15.82 -8.93 -0.88
N ALA A 27 -14.54 -8.85 -1.26
CA ALA A 27 -13.44 -9.36 -0.44
C ALA A 27 -12.32 -8.32 -0.29
N PHE A 28 -12.09 -7.90 0.95
CA PHE A 28 -11.12 -6.87 1.33
C PHE A 28 -10.10 -7.41 2.33
N ALA A 29 -8.91 -6.79 2.33
CA ALA A 29 -7.90 -7.01 3.35
C ALA A 29 -7.41 -5.71 3.95
N VAL A 30 -7.30 -5.69 5.28
CA VAL A 30 -6.81 -4.58 6.11
C VAL A 30 -5.62 -5.04 6.95
N ALA A 31 -4.83 -4.12 7.48
CA ALA A 31 -3.72 -4.43 8.37
C ALA A 31 -4.21 -4.68 9.80
N THR A 32 -5.16 -3.88 10.28
CA THR A 32 -5.59 -3.88 11.69
C THR A 32 -7.08 -4.15 11.82
N ILE A 33 -7.49 -4.57 13.01
CA ILE A 33 -8.90 -4.69 13.38
C ILE A 33 -9.62 -3.33 13.28
N ASP A 34 -8.98 -2.22 13.64
CA ASP A 34 -9.60 -0.88 13.61
C ASP A 34 -9.94 -0.44 12.19
N GLU A 35 -9.08 -0.75 11.21
CA GLU A 35 -9.40 -0.54 9.80
C GLU A 35 -10.61 -1.39 9.38
N GLY A 36 -10.68 -2.65 9.84
CA GLY A 36 -11.81 -3.54 9.57
C GLY A 36 -13.12 -3.05 10.18
N ILE A 37 -13.07 -2.57 11.43
CA ILE A 37 -14.21 -1.95 12.12
C ILE A 37 -14.66 -0.70 11.37
N LYS A 38 -13.74 0.19 11.01
CA LYS A 38 -14.05 1.41 10.25
C LYS A 38 -14.74 1.09 8.93
N LEU A 39 -14.32 0.05 8.21
CA LEU A 39 -15.02 -0.42 7.00
C LEU A 39 -16.47 -0.85 7.32
N ARG A 40 -16.67 -1.66 8.37
CA ARG A 40 -18.01 -2.13 8.78
C ARG A 40 -18.93 -0.98 9.18
N GLU A 41 -18.45 -0.04 9.98
CA GLU A 41 -19.21 1.15 10.40
C GLU A 41 -19.67 2.01 9.21
N HIS A 42 -18.93 1.97 8.10
CA HIS A 42 -19.27 2.67 6.86
C HIS A 42 -20.07 1.82 5.86
N GLY A 43 -20.61 0.68 6.30
CA GLY A 43 -21.52 -0.16 5.53
C GLY A 43 -20.85 -1.16 4.57
N ILE A 44 -19.53 -1.37 4.69
CA ILE A 44 -18.83 -2.34 3.84
C ILE A 44 -19.20 -3.76 4.28
N TYR A 45 -19.74 -4.54 3.35
CA TYR A 45 -20.16 -5.93 3.56
C TYR A 45 -19.22 -6.92 2.86
N GLY A 46 -19.48 -8.22 3.02
CA GLY A 46 -18.62 -9.28 2.50
C GLY A 46 -17.43 -9.57 3.41
N GLU A 47 -16.40 -10.19 2.86
CA GLU A 47 -15.22 -10.64 3.61
C GLU A 47 -14.25 -9.49 3.89
N ILE A 48 -13.83 -9.38 5.14
CA ILE A 48 -12.77 -8.45 5.55
C ILE A 48 -11.75 -9.24 6.37
N LEU A 49 -10.59 -9.49 5.77
CA LEU A 49 -9.47 -10.16 6.40
C LEU A 49 -8.55 -9.15 7.09
N VAL A 50 -8.35 -9.31 8.39
CA VAL A 50 -7.30 -8.62 9.15
C VAL A 50 -6.00 -9.39 8.98
N LEU A 51 -5.04 -8.82 8.25
CA LEU A 51 -3.75 -9.44 7.91
C LEU A 51 -2.77 -9.48 9.08
N GLY A 52 -2.90 -8.53 10.01
CA GLY A 52 -2.06 -8.38 11.19
C GLY A 52 -2.57 -9.15 12.40
N TYR A 53 -1.84 -9.02 13.50
CA TYR A 53 -2.23 -9.52 14.81
C TYR A 53 -3.30 -8.61 15.42
N SER A 54 -4.32 -9.23 16.03
CA SER A 54 -5.27 -8.55 16.91
C SER A 54 -5.18 -9.18 18.28
N HIS A 55 -5.02 -8.38 19.33
CA HIS A 55 -4.91 -8.94 20.68
C HIS A 55 -6.20 -9.67 21.07
N PRO A 56 -6.16 -10.89 21.68
CA PRO A 56 -7.35 -11.68 21.99
C PRO A 56 -8.39 -11.01 22.88
N ILE A 57 -7.99 -9.99 23.65
CA ILE A 57 -8.94 -9.13 24.39
C ILE A 57 -10.00 -8.47 23.50
N ARG A 58 -9.70 -8.31 22.20
CA ARG A 58 -10.58 -7.75 21.17
C ARG A 58 -11.38 -8.82 20.41
N ALA A 59 -11.38 -10.06 20.89
CA ALA A 59 -12.13 -11.18 20.28
C ALA A 59 -13.62 -10.87 20.09
N ILE A 60 -14.24 -10.19 21.06
CA ILE A 60 -15.64 -9.77 20.96
C ILE A 60 -15.87 -8.80 19.80
N GLU A 61 -14.91 -7.93 19.49
CA GLU A 61 -15.01 -7.01 18.35
C GLU A 61 -14.86 -7.78 17.03
N LEU A 62 -13.91 -8.71 16.92
CA LEU A 62 -13.79 -9.60 15.76
C LEU A 62 -15.11 -10.33 15.47
N HIS A 63 -15.75 -10.85 16.52
CA HIS A 63 -17.03 -11.52 16.45
C HIS A 63 -18.17 -10.58 16.01
N ASN A 64 -18.38 -9.47 16.74
CA ASN A 64 -19.47 -8.53 16.50
C ASN A 64 -19.41 -7.91 15.10
N TYR A 65 -18.20 -7.56 14.65
CA TYR A 65 -17.98 -6.98 13.32
C TYR A 65 -17.78 -8.03 12.22
N ARG A 66 -17.84 -9.32 12.55
CA ARG A 66 -17.67 -10.45 11.61
C ARG A 66 -16.42 -10.27 10.75
N LEU A 67 -15.30 -9.97 11.40
CA LEU A 67 -13.99 -9.83 10.76
C LEU A 67 -13.30 -11.19 10.72
N ILE A 68 -12.61 -11.47 9.62
CA ILE A 68 -11.79 -12.68 9.50
C ILE A 68 -10.42 -12.35 10.09
N GLN A 69 -9.99 -13.07 11.11
CA GLN A 69 -8.71 -12.83 11.78
C GLN A 69 -7.61 -13.74 11.20
N THR A 70 -6.44 -13.18 10.93
CA THR A 70 -5.25 -13.99 10.68
C THR A 70 -4.77 -14.66 11.97
N ILE A 71 -4.67 -16.00 12.00
CA ILE A 71 -3.92 -16.68 13.06
C ILE A 71 -2.44 -16.62 12.74
N VAL A 72 -1.64 -16.07 13.66
CA VAL A 72 -0.21 -15.84 13.46
C VAL A 72 0.68 -16.94 14.05
N ASN A 73 0.21 -17.68 15.05
CA ASN A 73 0.89 -18.83 15.67
C ASN A 73 -0.09 -19.61 16.58
N ARG A 74 0.39 -20.71 17.17
CA ARG A 74 -0.39 -21.59 18.06
C ARG A 74 -1.00 -20.85 19.24
N GLU A 75 -0.18 -20.09 19.97
CA GLU A 75 -0.62 -19.40 21.19
C GLU A 75 -1.72 -18.38 20.89
N HIS A 76 -1.64 -17.68 19.76
CA HIS A 76 -2.69 -16.77 19.32
C HIS A 76 -4.00 -17.50 19.03
N ALA A 77 -3.96 -18.66 18.37
CA ALA A 77 -5.16 -19.48 18.14
C ALA A 77 -5.79 -19.92 19.46
N ARG A 78 -4.98 -20.43 20.39
CA ARG A 78 -5.42 -20.89 21.72
C ARG A 78 -6.12 -19.76 22.49
N GLN A 79 -5.49 -18.60 22.57
CA GLN A 79 -6.05 -17.45 23.30
C GLN A 79 -7.34 -16.90 22.65
N LEU A 80 -7.44 -16.91 21.32
CA LEU A 80 -8.68 -16.53 20.63
C LEU A 80 -9.79 -17.57 20.89
N ASN A 81 -9.47 -18.85 20.90
CA ASN A 81 -10.44 -19.88 21.26
C ASN A 81 -10.93 -19.73 22.71
N GLU A 82 -10.02 -19.50 23.65
CA GLU A 82 -10.32 -19.29 25.08
C GLU A 82 -11.14 -18.02 25.36
N SER A 83 -11.24 -17.10 24.40
CA SER A 83 -12.12 -15.93 24.51
C SER A 83 -13.61 -16.28 24.54
N GLY A 84 -14.00 -17.48 24.07
CA GLY A 84 -15.40 -17.92 24.05
C GLY A 84 -16.24 -17.28 22.95
N HIS A 85 -15.64 -16.61 21.98
CA HIS A 85 -16.33 -15.96 20.87
C HIS A 85 -16.05 -16.67 19.54
N MET A 86 -17.10 -16.97 18.77
CA MET A 86 -16.95 -17.54 17.44
C MET A 86 -16.23 -16.56 16.51
N ILE A 87 -15.04 -16.93 16.03
CA ILE A 87 -14.22 -16.09 15.17
C ILE A 87 -13.90 -16.84 13.88
N ASN A 88 -14.16 -16.19 12.75
CA ASN A 88 -13.72 -16.65 11.44
C ASN A 88 -12.22 -16.37 11.30
N VAL A 89 -11.44 -17.35 10.82
CA VAL A 89 -9.99 -17.20 10.73
C VAL A 89 -9.42 -17.65 9.41
N HIS A 90 -8.35 -16.98 8.98
CA HIS A 90 -7.41 -17.54 8.02
C HIS A 90 -6.11 -17.90 8.72
N ILE A 91 -5.61 -19.11 8.50
CA ILE A 91 -4.34 -19.57 9.07
C ILE A 91 -3.20 -19.11 8.17
N LYS A 92 -2.26 -18.36 8.74
CA LYS A 92 -1.07 -17.95 8.01
C LYS A 92 0.04 -18.98 8.17
N ILE A 93 0.66 -19.34 7.05
CA ILE A 93 1.81 -20.24 7.01
C ILE A 93 3.04 -19.42 6.67
N ASP A 94 4.10 -19.62 7.42
CA ASP A 94 5.41 -19.07 7.10
C ASP A 94 6.17 -20.03 6.19
N THR A 95 6.26 -19.66 4.91
CA THR A 95 7.01 -20.40 3.90
C THR A 95 8.40 -19.78 3.65
N GLY A 96 8.93 -19.01 4.60
CA GLY A 96 10.27 -18.40 4.52
C GLY A 96 10.31 -16.88 4.64
N MET A 97 9.19 -16.23 4.96
CA MET A 97 9.18 -14.79 5.25
C MET A 97 9.64 -14.50 6.69
N HIS A 98 9.49 -15.46 7.61
CA HIS A 98 9.99 -15.38 9.00
C HIS A 98 9.48 -14.15 9.76
N ARG A 99 8.19 -13.85 9.58
CA ARG A 99 7.51 -12.70 10.22
C ARG A 99 6.29 -13.12 11.04
N LEU A 100 5.26 -13.65 10.39
CA LEU A 100 4.04 -14.15 11.02
C LEU A 100 3.63 -15.42 10.28
N GLY A 101 3.05 -16.37 11.01
CA GLY A 101 2.56 -17.63 10.48
C GLY A 101 3.19 -18.83 11.18
N PHE A 102 2.53 -19.97 11.06
CA PHE A 102 3.07 -21.25 11.53
C PHE A 102 4.25 -21.66 10.66
N ASP A 103 5.29 -22.18 11.30
CA ASP A 103 6.35 -22.87 10.58
C ASP A 103 5.76 -24.11 9.90
N LEU A 104 6.24 -24.41 8.69
CA LEU A 104 5.80 -25.58 7.92
C LEU A 104 6.01 -26.91 8.66
N SER A 105 6.99 -26.98 9.56
CA SER A 105 7.26 -28.17 10.38
C SER A 105 6.30 -28.33 11.56
N ASP A 106 5.55 -27.29 11.94
CA ASP A 106 4.65 -27.29 13.09
C ASP A 106 3.24 -27.78 12.73
N TYR A 107 3.19 -28.93 12.06
CA TYR A 107 1.96 -29.54 11.57
C TYR A 107 0.97 -29.87 12.70
N GLU A 108 1.47 -30.33 13.84
CA GLU A 108 0.62 -30.70 14.97
C GLU A 108 -0.08 -29.48 15.58
N SER A 109 0.58 -28.33 15.68
CA SER A 109 -0.07 -27.11 16.16
C SER A 109 -1.12 -26.59 15.18
N ILE A 110 -0.95 -26.79 13.87
CA ILE A 110 -1.96 -26.45 12.86
C ILE A 110 -3.19 -27.37 13.01
N LYS A 111 -2.96 -28.66 13.23
CA LYS A 111 -4.04 -29.65 13.44
C LYS A 111 -4.85 -29.36 14.69
N GLU A 112 -4.20 -28.98 15.78
CA GLU A 112 -4.86 -28.66 17.06
C GLU A 112 -5.96 -27.60 16.90
N ILE A 113 -5.81 -26.67 15.95
CA ILE A 113 -6.79 -25.60 15.70
C ILE A 113 -8.14 -26.17 15.24
N TYR A 114 -8.17 -27.32 14.58
CA TYR A 114 -9.44 -27.95 14.17
C TYR A 114 -10.27 -28.45 15.36
N ASP A 115 -9.65 -28.64 16.53
CA ASP A 115 -10.34 -29.06 17.75
C ASP A 115 -10.89 -27.85 18.55
N TYR A 116 -10.61 -26.62 18.12
CA TYR A 116 -11.02 -25.41 18.81
C TYR A 116 -12.48 -25.04 18.51
N GLN A 117 -13.32 -25.09 19.55
CA GLN A 117 -14.77 -24.86 19.47
C GLN A 117 -15.17 -23.48 18.94
N PHE A 118 -14.36 -22.45 19.22
CA PHE A 118 -14.68 -21.05 18.91
C PHE A 118 -13.94 -20.53 17.68
N ILE A 119 -13.20 -21.39 16.97
CA ILE A 119 -12.43 -21.01 15.79
C ILE A 119 -13.05 -21.67 14.55
N HIS A 120 -13.46 -20.86 13.58
CA HIS A 120 -13.94 -21.32 12.29
C HIS A 120 -12.92 -21.01 11.20
N ILE A 121 -12.17 -22.03 10.78
CA ILE A 121 -11.17 -21.92 9.72
C ILE A 121 -11.88 -21.70 8.38
N GLN A 122 -11.63 -20.55 7.75
CA GLN A 122 -12.17 -20.19 6.43
C GLN A 122 -11.12 -20.20 5.32
N GLY A 123 -9.84 -20.30 5.68
CA GLY A 123 -8.79 -20.33 4.68
C GLY A 123 -7.37 -20.43 5.20
N TYR A 124 -6.44 -20.58 4.27
CA TYR A 124 -5.00 -20.63 4.50
C TYR A 124 -4.27 -19.69 3.56
N PHE A 125 -3.19 -19.09 4.05
CA PHE A 125 -2.37 -18.24 3.19
C PHE A 125 -0.91 -18.13 3.59
N THR A 126 -0.09 -17.81 2.60
CA THR A 126 1.30 -17.37 2.81
C THR A 126 1.55 -16.05 2.08
N HIS A 127 2.74 -15.48 2.26
CA HIS A 127 3.22 -14.31 1.52
C HIS A 127 4.56 -14.63 0.84
N LEU A 128 4.60 -14.48 -0.48
CA LEU A 128 5.81 -14.71 -1.27
C LEU A 128 6.81 -13.57 -1.06
N CYS A 129 8.09 -13.89 -0.88
CA CYS A 129 9.11 -12.92 -0.47
C CYS A 129 9.64 -12.06 -1.62
N VAL A 130 9.88 -12.68 -2.77
CA VAL A 130 10.63 -12.09 -3.90
C VAL A 130 9.94 -12.35 -5.25
N CYS A 131 8.61 -12.37 -5.21
CA CYS A 131 7.78 -12.64 -6.39
C CYS A 131 7.74 -11.50 -7.43
N ASP A 132 8.40 -10.38 -7.14
CA ASP A 132 8.61 -9.18 -7.95
C ASP A 132 9.94 -9.19 -8.73
N SER A 133 10.74 -10.24 -8.61
CA SER A 133 12.08 -10.35 -9.20
C SER A 133 12.19 -11.35 -10.35
N LYS A 134 13.02 -11.02 -11.35
CA LYS A 134 13.40 -11.92 -12.45
C LYS A 134 14.67 -12.72 -12.20
N ARG A 135 15.37 -12.51 -11.07
CA ARG A 135 16.62 -13.23 -10.80
C ARG A 135 16.30 -14.71 -10.61
N LYS A 136 17.05 -15.60 -11.26
CA LYS A 136 16.81 -17.04 -11.20
C LYS A 136 16.73 -17.57 -9.77
N VAL A 137 17.63 -17.13 -8.89
CA VAL A 137 17.64 -17.51 -7.47
C VAL A 137 16.36 -17.09 -6.74
N ASP A 138 15.78 -15.94 -7.07
CA ASP A 138 14.53 -15.45 -6.46
C ASP A 138 13.32 -16.21 -6.98
N GLN A 139 13.32 -16.55 -8.27
CA GLN A 139 12.30 -17.40 -8.87
C GLN A 139 12.32 -18.81 -8.28
N GLU A 140 13.50 -19.41 -8.14
CA GLU A 140 13.68 -20.70 -7.47
C GLU A 140 13.21 -20.63 -6.00
N TYR A 141 13.52 -19.54 -5.30
CA TYR A 141 13.03 -19.34 -3.94
C TYR A 141 11.51 -19.25 -3.88
N THR A 142 10.90 -18.43 -4.74
CA THR A 142 9.43 -18.27 -4.82
C THR A 142 8.75 -19.61 -5.13
N GLN A 143 9.28 -20.40 -6.06
CA GLN A 143 8.75 -21.73 -6.38
C GLN A 143 8.86 -22.70 -5.20
N LYS A 144 9.95 -22.65 -4.42
CA LYS A 144 10.06 -23.43 -3.17
C LYS A 144 8.98 -23.04 -2.16
N GLN A 145 8.68 -21.75 -2.01
CA GLN A 145 7.61 -21.28 -1.12
C GLN A 145 6.23 -21.81 -1.56
N ILE A 146 5.96 -21.75 -2.87
CA ILE A 146 4.70 -22.23 -3.45
C ILE A 146 4.55 -23.73 -3.23
N ALA A 147 5.57 -24.52 -3.57
CA ALA A 147 5.56 -25.98 -3.42
C ALA A 147 5.30 -26.37 -1.96
N ALA A 148 6.08 -25.81 -1.03
CA ALA A 148 5.94 -26.13 0.39
C ALA A 148 4.57 -25.76 0.96
N PHE A 149 3.98 -24.64 0.52
CA PHE A 149 2.61 -24.29 0.90
C PHE A 149 1.61 -25.34 0.42
N TYR A 150 1.67 -25.72 -0.86
CA TYR A 150 0.72 -26.70 -1.42
C TYR A 150 0.94 -28.12 -0.87
N ASP A 151 2.16 -28.50 -0.53
CA ASP A 151 2.44 -29.78 0.14
C ASP A 151 1.67 -29.87 1.46
N LEU A 152 1.75 -28.83 2.31
CA LEU A 152 0.97 -28.74 3.55
C LEU A 152 -0.54 -28.78 3.28
N ILE A 153 -1.04 -28.00 2.31
CA ILE A 153 -2.48 -27.96 2.00
C ILE A 153 -2.98 -29.32 1.51
N ASN A 154 -2.22 -29.99 0.64
CA ASN A 154 -2.56 -31.31 0.13
C ASN A 154 -2.51 -32.35 1.26
N GLU A 155 -1.55 -32.25 2.16
CA GLU A 155 -1.44 -33.10 3.33
C GLU A 155 -2.67 -32.98 4.25
N LEU A 156 -3.14 -31.76 4.50
CA LEU A 156 -4.36 -31.50 5.28
C LEU A 156 -5.61 -32.06 4.57
N LYS A 157 -5.75 -31.84 3.26
CA LYS A 157 -6.86 -32.38 2.46
C LYS A 157 -6.90 -33.91 2.45
N LEU A 158 -5.74 -34.56 2.33
CA LEU A 158 -5.63 -36.02 2.36
C LEU A 158 -6.13 -36.61 3.68
N ARG A 159 -6.09 -35.84 4.77
CA ARG A 159 -6.64 -36.21 6.08
C ARG A 159 -8.06 -35.69 6.33
N HIS A 160 -8.73 -35.23 5.27
CA HIS A 160 -10.13 -34.76 5.29
C HIS A 160 -10.40 -33.52 6.14
N TYR A 161 -9.38 -32.69 6.38
CA TYR A 161 -9.59 -31.37 6.98
C TYR A 161 -10.21 -30.40 5.96
N ASP A 162 -11.17 -29.59 6.41
CA ASP A 162 -11.72 -28.48 5.62
C ASP A 162 -10.76 -27.29 5.63
N ILE A 163 -10.06 -27.10 4.52
CA ILE A 163 -9.06 -26.03 4.38
C ILE A 163 -9.67 -24.67 4.03
N GLY A 164 -10.96 -24.61 3.65
CA GLY A 164 -11.55 -23.39 3.10
C GLY A 164 -10.79 -22.85 1.88
N LYS A 165 -10.59 -21.53 1.83
CA LYS A 165 -9.99 -20.79 0.70
C LYS A 165 -8.47 -20.67 0.84
N VAL A 166 -7.74 -20.85 -0.25
CA VAL A 166 -6.29 -20.69 -0.32
C VAL A 166 -5.88 -19.44 -1.09
N HIS A 167 -4.89 -18.72 -0.58
CA HIS A 167 -4.35 -17.56 -1.29
C HIS A 167 -2.88 -17.27 -1.00
N LEU A 168 -2.07 -17.05 -2.02
CA LEU A 168 -0.62 -16.82 -1.86
C LEU A 168 -0.19 -15.52 -2.54
N GLN A 169 -0.78 -15.23 -3.70
CA GLN A 169 -0.42 -14.12 -4.57
C GLN A 169 -0.74 -12.78 -3.93
N SER A 170 0.26 -11.89 -3.91
CA SER A 170 0.06 -10.44 -3.85
C SER A 170 -0.05 -9.88 -5.28
N SER A 171 0.05 -8.57 -5.44
CA SER A 171 0.19 -7.89 -6.74
C SER A 171 1.17 -8.59 -7.70
N TYR A 172 2.42 -8.81 -7.30
CA TYR A 172 3.43 -9.41 -8.18
C TYR A 172 3.26 -10.92 -8.35
N GLY A 173 2.74 -11.61 -7.34
CA GLY A 173 2.35 -13.01 -7.48
C GLY A 173 1.31 -13.22 -8.58
N LEU A 174 0.36 -12.29 -8.73
CA LEU A 174 -0.67 -12.35 -9.77
C LEU A 174 -0.08 -12.24 -11.18
N VAL A 175 0.84 -11.30 -11.39
CA VAL A 175 1.39 -11.02 -12.73
C VAL A 175 2.59 -11.88 -13.10
N ASN A 176 3.37 -12.36 -12.13
CA ASN A 176 4.58 -13.15 -12.39
C ASN A 176 4.36 -14.66 -12.32
N TYR A 177 3.37 -15.09 -11.54
CA TYR A 177 3.03 -16.50 -11.34
C TYR A 177 1.53 -16.74 -11.56
N PRO A 178 0.98 -16.39 -12.75
CA PRO A 178 -0.44 -16.53 -13.07
C PRO A 178 -0.91 -17.99 -13.06
N GLU A 179 0.00 -18.96 -13.12
CA GLU A 179 -0.28 -20.39 -13.04
C GLU A 179 -0.70 -20.89 -11.65
N ILE A 180 -0.53 -20.08 -10.60
CA ILE A 180 -0.93 -20.44 -9.23
C ILE A 180 -2.46 -20.55 -9.17
N ASN A 181 -2.96 -21.73 -8.81
CA ASN A 181 -4.39 -21.98 -8.62
C ASN A 181 -4.84 -21.68 -7.19
N ALA A 182 -5.35 -20.48 -6.96
CA ALA A 182 -5.78 -19.97 -5.66
C ALA A 182 -7.16 -19.31 -5.72
N ASP A 183 -7.89 -19.31 -4.60
CA ASP A 183 -9.21 -18.69 -4.49
C ASP A 183 -9.14 -17.16 -4.47
N TYR A 184 -8.04 -16.60 -3.95
CA TYR A 184 -7.77 -15.16 -3.99
C TYR A 184 -6.34 -14.82 -4.42
N ALA A 185 -6.24 -13.74 -5.20
CA ALA A 185 -5.08 -12.86 -5.21
C ALA A 185 -5.35 -11.63 -4.32
N ARG A 186 -4.36 -11.23 -3.51
CA ARG A 186 -4.40 -10.05 -2.63
C ARG A 186 -3.75 -8.87 -3.33
N VAL A 187 -4.53 -8.16 -4.14
CA VAL A 187 -4.01 -7.08 -5.00
C VAL A 187 -3.96 -5.77 -4.19
N GLY A 188 -2.76 -5.23 -4.05
CA GLY A 188 -2.49 -3.94 -3.38
C GLY A 188 -2.04 -2.92 -4.40
N ILE A 189 -0.72 -2.69 -4.52
CA ILE A 189 -0.15 -1.60 -5.32
C ILE A 189 -0.68 -1.49 -6.76
N LEU A 190 -0.85 -2.61 -7.48
CA LEU A 190 -1.34 -2.63 -8.86
C LEU A 190 -2.83 -2.24 -8.97
N MET A 191 -3.64 -2.43 -7.92
CA MET A 191 -5.03 -1.97 -7.92
C MET A 191 -5.09 -0.44 -7.99
N TYR A 192 -4.09 0.24 -7.43
CA TYR A 192 -3.97 1.70 -7.47
C TYR A 192 -3.26 2.21 -8.74
N GLY A 193 -3.00 1.31 -9.71
CA GLY A 193 -2.51 1.66 -11.03
C GLY A 193 -1.01 1.96 -11.10
N VAL A 194 -0.22 1.50 -10.14
CA VAL A 194 1.22 1.78 -10.06
C VAL A 194 2.02 0.54 -9.67
N TYR A 195 3.32 0.56 -10.00
CA TYR A 195 4.29 -0.43 -9.51
C TYR A 195 4.97 0.06 -8.22
N SER A 196 5.56 -0.84 -7.43
CA SER A 196 6.37 -0.47 -6.26
C SER A 196 7.65 0.25 -6.68
N THR A 197 8.28 -0.19 -7.77
CA THR A 197 9.39 0.51 -8.43
C THR A 197 9.27 0.44 -9.96
N PHE A 198 9.95 1.32 -10.68
CA PHE A 198 10.03 1.27 -12.15
C PHE A 198 10.68 -0.01 -12.69
N ASN A 199 11.54 -0.65 -11.90
CA ASN A 199 12.34 -1.78 -12.34
C ASN A 199 11.76 -3.14 -11.92
N ASP A 200 10.60 -3.15 -11.26
CA ASP A 200 9.98 -4.39 -10.83
C ASP A 200 9.62 -5.25 -12.04
N TYR A 201 9.88 -6.55 -11.91
CA TYR A 201 9.58 -7.49 -12.98
C TYR A 201 8.08 -7.76 -13.05
N SER A 202 7.55 -7.73 -14.27
CA SER A 202 6.19 -8.17 -14.58
C SER A 202 6.20 -9.08 -15.81
N LYS A 203 5.84 -10.35 -15.66
CA LYS A 203 5.70 -11.33 -16.75
C LYS A 203 4.47 -11.01 -17.59
N VAL A 204 3.34 -10.71 -16.95
CA VAL A 204 2.14 -10.17 -17.59
C VAL A 204 2.19 -8.65 -17.54
N GLN A 205 2.15 -8.01 -18.70
CA GLN A 205 2.11 -6.54 -18.79
C GLN A 205 0.66 -6.06 -18.65
N LEU A 206 0.45 -5.10 -17.76
CA LEU A 206 -0.86 -4.50 -17.49
C LEU A 206 -0.85 -3.03 -17.93
N ASP A 207 -1.94 -2.59 -18.57
CA ASP A 207 -2.19 -1.16 -18.84
C ASP A 207 -2.73 -0.49 -17.56
N LEU A 208 -1.82 -0.22 -16.62
CA LEU A 208 -2.17 0.37 -15.34
C LEU A 208 -2.33 1.89 -15.45
N LYS A 209 -3.44 2.39 -14.90
CA LYS A 209 -3.76 3.82 -14.86
C LYS A 209 -3.66 4.33 -13.42
N PRO A 210 -2.70 5.21 -13.08
CA PRO A 210 -2.56 5.73 -11.72
C PRO A 210 -3.86 6.37 -11.23
N ALA A 211 -4.32 5.96 -10.04
CA ALA A 211 -5.59 6.42 -9.47
C ALA A 211 -5.48 7.72 -8.65
N LEU A 212 -4.26 8.17 -8.35
CA LEU A 212 -4.00 9.31 -7.46
C LEU A 212 -3.23 10.43 -8.17
N THR A 213 -3.60 11.65 -7.85
CA THR A 213 -2.94 12.88 -8.28
C THR A 213 -2.85 13.82 -7.08
N ILE A 214 -1.67 14.39 -6.85
CA ILE A 214 -1.46 15.39 -5.80
C ILE A 214 -1.32 16.75 -6.47
N LYS A 215 -2.24 17.65 -6.15
CA LYS A 215 -2.21 19.04 -6.59
C LYS A 215 -2.05 19.99 -5.41
N ALA A 216 -1.45 21.13 -5.64
CA ALA A 216 -1.38 22.27 -4.73
C ALA A 216 -1.61 23.56 -5.52
N GLN A 217 -1.79 24.68 -4.83
CA GLN A 217 -1.87 26.01 -5.43
C GLN A 217 -0.65 26.83 -5.01
N ILE A 218 -0.16 27.72 -5.86
CA ILE A 218 0.92 28.64 -5.51
C ILE A 218 0.42 29.61 -4.43
N ALA A 219 1.14 29.70 -3.31
CA ALA A 219 0.79 30.63 -2.23
C ALA A 219 1.38 32.02 -2.45
N MET A 220 2.58 32.10 -3.02
CA MET A 220 3.30 33.36 -3.24
C MET A 220 4.38 33.18 -4.32
N LEU A 221 4.70 34.27 -5.02
CA LEU A 221 5.85 34.38 -5.92
C LEU A 221 6.88 35.37 -5.33
N HIS A 222 8.16 34.98 -5.36
CA HIS A 222 9.29 35.82 -5.02
C HIS A 222 10.13 36.11 -6.26
N TYR A 223 10.41 37.39 -6.50
CA TYR A 223 11.33 37.85 -7.53
C TYR A 223 12.68 38.13 -6.87
N LEU A 224 13.67 37.30 -7.17
CA LEU A 224 14.96 37.31 -6.48
C LEU A 224 16.08 37.66 -7.45
N THR A 225 16.96 38.55 -7.02
CA THR A 225 18.18 38.88 -7.76
C THR A 225 19.26 37.82 -7.55
N LYS A 226 20.13 37.65 -8.55
CA LYS A 226 21.31 36.78 -8.47
C LYS A 226 22.03 36.93 -7.12
N GLY A 227 22.23 35.81 -6.44
CA GLY A 227 22.94 35.73 -5.17
C GLY A 227 22.06 35.73 -3.92
N ALA A 228 20.74 35.88 -4.03
CA ALA A 228 19.83 35.65 -2.91
C ALA A 228 19.88 34.19 -2.44
N SER A 229 19.81 33.95 -1.13
CA SER A 229 19.75 32.62 -0.52
C SER A 229 18.33 32.28 -0.09
N LEU A 230 17.98 30.99 -0.15
CA LEU A 230 16.63 30.50 0.11
C LEU A 230 16.54 29.62 1.36
N GLY A 231 15.49 29.83 2.14
CA GLY A 231 14.99 28.91 3.16
C GLY A 231 15.96 28.54 4.29
N TYR A 232 15.64 27.47 5.01
CA TYR A 232 16.40 27.03 6.17
C TYR A 232 17.82 26.59 5.82
N GLY A 233 18.80 27.14 6.53
CA GLY A 233 20.21 26.79 6.39
C GLY A 233 20.85 27.30 5.10
N LEU A 234 20.16 28.16 4.35
CA LEU A 234 20.69 28.86 3.16
C LEU A 234 21.36 27.91 2.15
N THR A 235 20.82 26.69 2.04
CA THR A 235 21.44 25.60 1.25
C THR A 235 21.31 25.81 -0.25
N TYR A 236 20.55 26.80 -0.68
CA TYR A 236 20.38 27.16 -2.08
C TYR A 236 20.59 28.66 -2.25
N LYS A 237 21.31 29.02 -3.30
CA LYS A 237 21.60 30.39 -3.71
C LYS A 237 21.29 30.53 -5.19
N VAL A 238 20.43 31.48 -5.55
CA VAL A 238 20.06 31.70 -6.96
C VAL A 238 21.29 32.20 -7.74
N ASN A 239 21.54 31.62 -8.91
CA ASN A 239 22.72 31.93 -9.75
C ASN A 239 22.41 32.96 -10.86
N ARG A 240 21.15 33.32 -11.01
CA ARG A 240 20.58 34.32 -11.91
C ARG A 240 19.41 35.02 -11.22
N ASP A 241 18.85 36.03 -11.87
CA ASP A 241 17.57 36.59 -11.44
C ASP A 241 16.51 35.51 -11.67
N SER A 242 15.73 35.22 -10.64
CA SER A 242 14.86 34.05 -10.57
C SER A 242 13.48 34.39 -10.00
N VAL A 243 12.47 33.65 -10.45
CA VAL A 243 11.12 33.67 -9.87
C VAL A 243 10.92 32.36 -9.09
N ILE A 244 10.67 32.48 -7.78
CA ILE A 244 10.51 31.32 -6.88
C ILE A 244 9.08 31.28 -6.37
N ALA A 245 8.39 30.17 -6.60
CA ALA A 245 7.05 29.92 -6.07
C ALA A 245 7.11 29.24 -4.70
N VAL A 246 6.28 29.70 -3.77
CA VAL A 246 6.03 29.04 -2.48
C VAL A 246 4.81 28.14 -2.62
N ILE A 247 4.99 26.83 -2.41
CA ILE A 247 3.92 25.84 -2.52
C ILE A 247 3.58 25.34 -1.11
N PRO A 248 2.32 25.45 -0.64
CA PRO A 248 1.90 25.12 0.73
C PRO A 248 1.68 23.61 0.89
N ILE A 249 2.71 22.83 0.59
CA ILE A 249 2.77 21.39 0.84
C ILE A 249 4.19 21.03 1.28
N GLY A 250 4.31 20.23 2.34
CA GLY A 250 5.61 19.86 2.90
C GLY A 250 5.65 18.43 3.42
N TYR A 251 6.68 18.13 4.22
CA TYR A 251 6.84 16.78 4.75
C TYR A 251 5.81 16.40 5.83
N GLY A 252 5.12 17.37 6.43
CA GLY A 252 3.97 17.15 7.31
C GLY A 252 2.74 16.65 6.57
N ASP A 253 2.68 16.88 5.26
CA ASP A 253 1.62 16.37 4.37
C ASP A 253 2.01 15.04 3.69
N GLY A 254 3.22 14.54 3.94
CA GLY A 254 3.71 13.24 3.45
C GLY A 254 4.76 13.31 2.35
N LEU A 255 5.20 14.50 1.91
CA LEU A 255 6.29 14.61 0.95
C LEU A 255 7.65 14.23 1.57
N PRO A 256 8.44 13.34 0.96
CA PRO A 256 9.76 13.00 1.48
C PRO A 256 10.68 14.22 1.49
N ARG A 257 11.18 14.58 2.68
CA ARG A 257 12.09 15.73 2.83
C ARG A 257 13.39 15.58 2.02
N ILE A 258 13.79 14.34 1.70
CA ILE A 258 14.97 14.03 0.89
C ILE A 258 14.88 14.56 -0.56
N LEU A 259 13.68 14.90 -1.04
CA LEU A 259 13.46 15.55 -2.35
C LEU A 259 13.94 17.02 -2.38
N SER A 260 14.41 17.56 -1.24
CA SER A 260 15.01 18.91 -1.16
C SER A 260 16.13 19.08 -2.20
N SER A 261 15.96 20.04 -3.12
CA SER A 261 16.88 20.32 -4.23
C SER A 261 17.12 19.18 -5.23
N ASN A 262 16.36 18.08 -5.16
CA ASN A 262 16.51 16.92 -6.04
C ASN A 262 15.23 16.62 -6.82
N GLY A 263 14.06 16.88 -6.23
CA GLY A 263 12.78 16.62 -6.86
C GLY A 263 12.27 17.78 -7.70
N SER A 264 11.08 17.57 -8.27
CA SER A 264 10.43 18.54 -9.16
C SER A 264 8.91 18.45 -9.06
N VAL A 265 8.23 19.45 -9.63
CA VAL A 265 6.77 19.50 -9.81
C VAL A 265 6.44 19.90 -11.25
N LEU A 266 5.18 19.75 -11.66
CA LEU A 266 4.69 20.29 -12.93
C LEU A 266 3.81 21.52 -12.70
N ILE A 267 4.04 22.56 -13.49
CA ILE A 267 3.24 23.79 -13.51
C ILE A 267 3.09 24.21 -14.97
N LYS A 268 1.85 24.38 -15.46
CA LYS A 268 1.55 24.69 -16.88
C LYS A 268 2.22 23.72 -17.87
N GLY A 269 2.27 22.44 -17.51
CA GLY A 269 2.90 21.40 -18.34
C GLY A 269 4.42 21.51 -18.45
N GLN A 270 5.08 22.23 -17.54
CA GLN A 270 6.54 22.32 -17.47
C GLN A 270 7.07 21.76 -16.15
N LYS A 271 8.20 21.06 -16.21
CA LYS A 271 8.89 20.51 -15.04
C LYS A 271 9.71 21.59 -14.34
N CYS A 272 9.33 21.93 -13.10
CA CYS A 272 9.96 22.96 -12.28
C CYS A 272 10.70 22.32 -11.09
N PRO A 273 12.00 22.62 -10.88
CA PRO A 273 12.76 21.98 -9.82
C PRO A 273 12.40 22.55 -8.45
N ILE A 274 12.36 21.67 -7.45
CA ILE A 274 12.31 22.06 -6.03
C ILE A 274 13.66 22.68 -5.67
N VAL A 275 13.66 23.84 -5.03
CA VAL A 275 14.88 24.55 -4.64
C VAL A 275 14.98 24.74 -3.13
N GLY A 276 16.15 24.44 -2.57
CA GLY A 276 16.34 24.50 -1.12
C GLY A 276 15.62 23.38 -0.38
N ARG A 277 15.44 23.56 0.92
CA ARG A 277 14.88 22.52 1.79
C ARG A 277 13.36 22.54 1.80
N ILE A 278 12.75 21.37 1.62
CA ILE A 278 11.34 21.14 1.92
C ILE A 278 11.14 21.32 3.43
N CYS A 279 10.18 22.16 3.79
CA CYS A 279 9.78 22.44 5.16
C CYS A 279 8.58 21.56 5.57
N MET A 280 8.12 21.71 6.81
CA MET A 280 7.00 20.91 7.31
C MET A 280 5.73 21.12 6.47
N ASP A 281 5.46 22.37 6.10
CA ASP A 281 4.17 22.76 5.50
C ASP A 281 4.30 23.40 4.11
N GLN A 282 5.53 23.55 3.62
CA GLN A 282 5.77 24.24 2.35
C GLN A 282 7.09 23.84 1.70
N MET A 283 7.17 24.06 0.39
CA MET A 283 8.38 23.93 -0.41
C MET A 283 8.54 25.13 -1.35
N LEU A 284 9.75 25.33 -1.84
CA LEU A 284 10.08 26.36 -2.82
C LEU A 284 10.37 25.70 -4.17
N VAL A 285 9.87 26.30 -5.24
CA VAL A 285 10.01 25.79 -6.62
C VAL A 285 10.52 26.91 -7.51
N ASP A 286 11.54 26.65 -8.32
CA ASP A 286 12.01 27.60 -9.32
C ASP A 286 11.09 27.56 -10.55
N VAL A 287 10.40 28.67 -10.79
CA VAL A 287 9.46 28.86 -11.91
C VAL A 287 9.95 29.91 -12.90
N SER A 288 11.25 30.21 -12.89
CA SER A 288 11.86 31.27 -13.72
C SER A 288 11.65 31.06 -15.23
N GLU A 289 11.45 29.81 -15.68
CA GLU A 289 11.24 29.48 -17.11
C GLU A 289 9.77 29.59 -17.56
N ILE A 290 8.83 29.76 -16.62
CA ILE A 290 7.41 29.88 -16.95
C ILE A 290 7.06 31.35 -17.19
N SER A 291 6.69 31.68 -18.42
CA SER A 291 6.09 32.97 -18.75
C SER A 291 4.66 33.07 -18.18
N ASP A 292 4.27 34.28 -17.75
CA ASP A 292 2.92 34.60 -17.25
C ASP A 292 2.46 33.74 -16.05
N ILE A 293 3.40 33.35 -15.17
CA ILE A 293 3.07 32.63 -13.94
C ILE A 293 2.20 33.49 -13.00
N SER A 294 1.16 32.89 -12.42
CA SER A 294 0.26 33.48 -11.44
C SER A 294 0.15 32.58 -10.21
N ASP A 295 -0.12 33.18 -9.06
CA ASP A 295 -0.54 32.51 -7.83
C ASP A 295 -1.83 31.66 -7.96
N ASN A 296 -2.61 31.84 -9.03
CA ASN A 296 -3.77 30.99 -9.33
C ASN A 296 -3.41 29.69 -10.06
N ASP A 297 -2.16 29.52 -10.50
CA ASP A 297 -1.75 28.33 -11.22
C ASP A 297 -1.67 27.11 -10.29
N LEU A 298 -2.15 25.97 -10.81
CA LEU A 298 -2.09 24.70 -10.11
C LEU A 298 -0.71 24.07 -10.27
N VAL A 299 -0.23 23.52 -9.17
CA VAL A 299 1.01 22.74 -9.10
C VAL A 299 0.64 21.27 -9.02
N THR A 300 1.26 20.46 -9.87
CA THR A 300 1.14 19.00 -9.85
C THR A 300 2.37 18.40 -9.22
N VAL A 301 2.20 17.80 -8.04
CA VAL A 301 3.30 17.12 -7.33
C VAL A 301 3.38 15.65 -7.76
N ILE A 302 2.23 15.00 -7.95
CA ILE A 302 2.10 13.65 -8.53
C ILE A 302 0.99 13.67 -9.55
N GLY A 303 1.20 13.09 -10.71
CA GLY A 303 0.22 12.95 -11.79
C GLY A 303 0.60 13.75 -13.03
N GLN A 304 -0.40 13.96 -13.90
CA GLN A 304 -0.20 14.56 -15.23
C GLN A 304 -0.54 16.05 -15.24
N ASP A 305 0.22 16.82 -16.02
CA ASP A 305 -0.08 18.20 -16.43
C ASP A 305 0.37 18.42 -17.89
N GLY A 306 -0.59 18.65 -18.79
CA GLY A 306 -0.32 18.67 -20.23
C GLY A 306 0.22 17.31 -20.73
N THR A 307 1.36 17.34 -21.43
CA THR A 307 2.05 16.14 -21.92
C THR A 307 3.03 15.55 -20.91
N GLU A 308 3.33 16.26 -19.83
CA GLU A 308 4.27 15.84 -18.80
C GLU A 308 3.55 15.08 -17.67
N GLU A 309 4.25 14.12 -17.07
CA GLU A 309 3.75 13.32 -15.94
C GLU A 309 4.86 13.14 -14.90
N ILE A 310 4.54 13.34 -13.63
CA ILE A 310 5.37 12.90 -12.51
C ILE A 310 4.70 11.69 -11.88
N ARG A 311 5.30 10.53 -12.10
CA ARG A 311 4.83 9.26 -11.55
C ARG A 311 5.29 9.07 -10.12
N VAL A 312 4.52 8.35 -9.31
CA VAL A 312 4.90 8.06 -7.92
C VAL A 312 6.16 7.19 -7.84
N GLU A 313 6.38 6.33 -8.84
CA GLU A 313 7.59 5.52 -8.97
C GLU A 313 8.86 6.40 -9.11
N GLU A 314 8.76 7.59 -9.72
CA GLU A 314 9.86 8.56 -9.85
C GLU A 314 10.20 9.17 -8.50
N ILE A 315 9.19 9.62 -7.78
CA ILE A 315 9.37 10.17 -6.43
C ILE A 315 9.94 9.10 -5.48
N ALA A 316 9.46 7.86 -5.58
CA ALA A 316 9.99 6.75 -4.81
C ALA A 316 11.48 6.53 -5.09
N LEU A 317 11.89 6.55 -6.37
CA LEU A 317 13.29 6.41 -6.78
C LEU A 317 14.16 7.55 -6.23
N GLU A 318 13.73 8.80 -6.40
CA GLU A 318 14.43 9.99 -5.89
C GLU A 318 14.53 10.00 -4.36
N ALA A 319 13.52 9.44 -3.69
CA ALA A 319 13.49 9.31 -2.24
C ALA A 319 14.17 8.04 -1.70
N ASN A 320 14.77 7.22 -2.58
CA ASN A 320 15.39 5.94 -2.24
C ASN A 320 14.45 5.01 -1.46
N THR A 321 13.22 4.87 -1.95
CA THR A 321 12.17 4.01 -1.40
C THR A 321 11.31 3.41 -2.51
N ILE A 322 10.11 2.93 -2.16
CA ILE A 322 9.12 2.30 -3.03
C ILE A 322 7.80 3.09 -2.98
N SER A 323 7.00 2.99 -4.04
CA SER A 323 5.69 3.66 -4.17
C SER A 323 4.76 3.37 -2.99
N ASN A 324 4.82 2.16 -2.43
CA ASN A 324 4.04 1.79 -1.26
C ASN A 324 4.30 2.71 -0.07
N GLU A 325 5.56 3.10 0.18
CA GLU A 325 5.88 4.03 1.26
C GLU A 325 5.36 5.43 0.95
N ILE A 326 5.62 5.94 -0.26
CA ILE A 326 5.19 7.28 -0.67
C ILE A 326 3.68 7.45 -0.50
N LEU A 327 2.91 6.50 -1.03
CA LEU A 327 1.46 6.55 -1.03
C LEU A 327 0.87 6.34 0.37
N SER A 328 1.34 5.33 1.12
CA SER A 328 0.78 5.03 2.44
C SER A 328 1.11 6.07 3.51
N ARG A 329 2.10 6.94 3.26
CA ARG A 329 2.51 8.01 4.18
C ARG A 329 1.88 9.37 3.88
N LEU A 330 1.00 9.46 2.88
CA LEU A 330 0.27 10.70 2.61
C LEU A 330 -0.54 11.14 3.83
N GLY A 331 -0.27 12.36 4.29
CA GLY A 331 -0.80 12.89 5.54
C GLY A 331 -2.32 13.00 5.54
N SER A 332 -2.91 12.93 6.74
CA SER A 332 -4.35 13.13 6.93
C SER A 332 -4.80 14.58 6.66
N ARG A 333 -3.87 15.54 6.67
CA ARG A 333 -4.11 16.94 6.31
C ARG A 333 -4.49 17.15 4.84
N LEU A 334 -4.05 16.24 3.96
CA LEU A 334 -4.39 16.33 2.54
C LEU A 334 -5.88 15.99 2.34
N PRO A 335 -6.73 16.93 1.90
CA PRO A 335 -8.11 16.61 1.57
C PRO A 335 -8.12 15.68 0.35
N ARG A 336 -8.95 14.64 0.39
CA ARG A 336 -9.16 13.75 -0.75
C ARG A 336 -10.41 14.18 -1.49
N ILE A 337 -10.28 14.42 -2.79
CA ILE A 337 -11.38 14.71 -3.70
C ILE A 337 -11.51 13.53 -4.65
N TYR A 338 -12.60 12.78 -4.52
CA TYR A 338 -12.87 11.62 -5.36
C TYR A 338 -13.50 12.07 -6.67
N ARG A 339 -12.85 11.76 -7.79
CA ARG A 339 -13.32 12.07 -9.14
C ARG A 339 -13.43 10.79 -9.95
N GLY A 340 -14.56 10.63 -10.61
CA GLY A 340 -14.82 9.47 -11.44
C GLY A 340 -15.04 8.19 -10.65
N GLY A 341 -15.36 7.15 -11.41
CA GLY A 341 -15.73 5.80 -11.02
C GLY A 341 -16.33 5.08 -12.21
#